data_AF-A0A7W9AJD3-F1
#
_entry.id   AF-A0A7W9AJD3-F1
#
_cell.length_a   1.000
_cell.length_b   1.000
_cell.length_c   1.000
_cell.angle_alpha   90.00
_cell.angle_beta   90.00
_cell.angle_gamma   90.00
#
_symmetry.space_group_name_H-M   'P 1'
#
loop_
_entity.id
_entity.type
_entity.pdbx_description
1 polymer ?
#
loop_
_entity_poly.entity_id
_entity_poly.type
_entity_poly.pdbx_seq_one_letter_code
_entity_poly.pdbx_strand_id
1 'polypeptide(L)'
;MDKDDTIQQAADRILQLEAELEAAGDASTGGDRLAFARAELHKWVDSVVGVVASPGVGRVTLIHDDGHESKIASPSLPYRLSKPVTFGN
;
A
#
# COMPACT_ATOMS: atom_id res chain seq x y z
N MET A 1 11.40 -10.05 20.90
CA MET A 1 11.51 -10.28 19.44
C MET A 1 11.75 -8.93 18.81
N ASP A 2 12.80 -8.80 18.00
CA ASP A 2 13.15 -7.54 17.38
C ASP A 2 12.12 -7.17 16.30
N LYS A 3 11.85 -5.87 16.12
CA LYS A 3 10.91 -5.39 15.09
C LYS A 3 11.46 -5.67 13.69
N ASP A 4 12.77 -5.55 13.53
CA ASP A 4 13.44 -5.77 12.25
C ASP A 4 13.35 -7.24 11.83
N ASP A 5 13.52 -8.18 12.78
CA ASP A 5 13.31 -9.61 12.55
C ASP A 5 11.88 -9.92 12.09
N THR A 6 10.89 -9.25 12.65
CA THR A 6 9.47 -9.47 12.32
C THR A 6 9.16 -8.99 10.89
N ILE A 7 9.71 -7.84 10.49
CA ILE A 7 9.52 -7.27 9.15
C ILE A 7 10.20 -8.15 8.10
N GLN A 8 11.41 -8.64 8.38
CA GLN A 8 12.12 -9.53 7.46
C GLN A 8 11.35 -10.84 7.23
N GLN A 9 10.87 -11.48 8.30
CA GLN A 9 10.07 -12.70 8.19
C GLN A 9 8.78 -12.49 7.37
N ALA A 10 8.13 -11.35 7.54
CA ALA A 10 6.93 -11.03 6.77
C ALA A 10 7.26 -10.82 5.27
N ALA A 11 8.35 -10.13 4.96
CA ALA A 11 8.81 -9.91 3.59
C ALA A 11 9.15 -11.24 2.89
N ASP A 12 9.91 -12.11 3.55
CA ASP A 12 10.28 -13.43 3.01
C ASP A 12 9.04 -14.29 2.74
N ARG A 13 8.03 -14.21 3.63
CA ARG A 13 6.77 -14.95 3.45
C ARG A 13 5.97 -14.44 2.24
N ILE A 14 5.94 -13.13 2.00
CA ILE A 14 5.28 -12.54 0.84
C ILE A 14 5.99 -12.99 -0.45
N LEU A 15 7.32 -12.91 -0.48
CA LEU A 15 8.12 -13.35 -1.63
C LEU A 15 7.85 -14.82 -1.99
N GLN A 16 7.77 -15.69 -0.99
CA GLN A 16 7.43 -17.10 -1.21
C GLN A 16 6.04 -17.24 -1.85
N LEU A 17 5.04 -16.52 -1.35
CA LEU A 17 3.67 -16.57 -1.88
C LEU A 17 3.59 -16.00 -3.31
N GLU A 18 4.37 -14.97 -3.64
CA GLU A 18 4.44 -14.40 -4.99
C GLU A 18 5.16 -15.34 -5.97
N ALA A 19 6.22 -16.01 -5.52
CA ALA A 19 6.92 -17.01 -6.32
C ALA A 19 6.04 -18.23 -6.62
N GLU A 20 5.20 -18.66 -5.66
CA GLU A 20 4.15 -19.67 -5.89
C GLU A 20 3.07 -19.20 -6.87
N LEU A 21 2.94 -17.88 -7.08
CA LEU A 21 1.91 -17.23 -7.90
C LEU A 21 2.41 -16.74 -9.28
N GLU A 22 3.64 -17.09 -9.69
CA GLU A 22 4.27 -16.78 -11.00
C GLU A 22 5.10 -15.49 -11.11
N ALA A 23 5.29 -14.70 -10.04
CA ALA A 23 6.15 -13.50 -10.08
C ALA A 23 7.29 -13.58 -9.07
N ALA A 24 8.54 -13.59 -9.53
CA ALA A 24 9.70 -13.46 -8.64
C ALA A 24 9.79 -12.02 -8.12
N GLY A 25 9.44 -11.81 -6.85
CA GLY A 25 9.57 -10.52 -6.17
C GLY A 25 10.99 -10.23 -5.69
N ASP A 26 11.29 -8.95 -5.44
CA ASP A 26 12.47 -8.49 -4.70
C ASP A 26 12.00 -7.77 -3.43
N ALA A 27 12.60 -8.10 -2.27
CA ALA A 27 12.27 -7.45 -1.01
C ALA A 27 13.53 -6.85 -0.37
N SER A 28 13.40 -5.61 0.10
CA SER A 28 14.46 -4.91 0.82
C SER A 28 13.92 -4.29 2.10
N THR A 29 14.63 -4.52 3.21
CA THR A 29 14.26 -4.05 4.56
C THR A 29 15.09 -2.86 5.04
N GLY A 30 16.08 -2.39 4.26
CA GLY A 30 16.92 -1.26 4.69
C GLY A 30 17.85 -0.67 3.63
N GLY A 31 18.54 0.39 4.05
CA GLY A 31 19.56 1.08 3.25
C GLY A 31 19.02 1.83 2.03
N ASP A 32 19.89 2.00 1.05
CA ASP A 32 19.64 2.82 -0.14
C ASP A 32 18.49 2.28 -1.01
N ARG A 33 18.32 0.95 -1.05
CA ARG A 33 17.24 0.30 -1.82
C ARG A 33 15.85 0.63 -1.26
N LEU A 34 15.68 0.55 0.07
CA LEU A 34 14.43 0.94 0.71
C LEU A 34 14.15 2.45 0.54
N ALA A 35 15.20 3.29 0.63
CA ALA A 35 15.07 4.72 0.42
C ALA A 35 14.61 5.05 -1.01
N PHE A 36 15.20 4.40 -2.02
CA PHE A 36 14.81 4.52 -3.41
C PHE A 36 13.36 4.08 -3.64
N ALA A 37 12.97 2.90 -3.17
CA ALA A 37 11.61 2.37 -3.34
C ALA A 37 10.56 3.29 -2.71
N ARG A 38 10.83 3.86 -1.53
CA ARG A 38 9.93 4.85 -0.89
C ARG A 38 9.79 6.12 -1.72
N ALA A 39 10.90 6.62 -2.29
CA ALA A 39 10.87 7.82 -3.11
C ALA A 39 10.02 7.65 -4.37
N GLU A 40 10.18 6.53 -5.07
CA GLU A 40 9.34 6.23 -6.25
C GLU A 40 7.87 6.03 -5.89
N LEU A 41 7.59 5.36 -4.76
CA LEU A 41 6.22 5.22 -4.28
C LEU A 41 5.57 6.58 -3.96
N HIS A 42 6.30 7.51 -3.36
CA HIS A 42 5.79 8.86 -3.10
C HIS A 42 5.50 9.63 -4.40
N LYS A 43 6.39 9.57 -5.40
CA LYS A 43 6.12 10.19 -6.71
C LYS A 43 4.85 9.63 -7.36
N TRP A 44 4.63 8.34 -7.24
CA TRP A 44 3.42 7.69 -7.73
C TRP A 44 2.17 8.12 -6.94
N VAL A 45 2.28 8.31 -5.61
CA VAL A 45 1.19 8.87 -4.81
C VAL A 45 0.89 10.31 -5.22
N ASP A 46 1.89 11.09 -5.59
CA ASP A 46 1.72 12.49 -6.00
C ASP A 46 0.92 12.65 -7.31
N SER A 47 0.84 11.62 -8.17
CA SER A 47 -0.01 11.66 -9.37
C SER A 47 -1.49 11.38 -9.09
N VAL A 48 -1.86 11.02 -7.85
CA VAL A 48 -3.25 10.70 -7.48
C VAL A 48 -4.08 11.98 -7.42
N VAL A 49 -5.08 12.07 -8.29
CA VAL A 49 -6.04 13.19 -8.36
C VAL A 49 -7.39 12.85 -7.71
N GLY A 50 -7.64 11.57 -7.42
CA GLY A 50 -8.90 11.12 -6.81
C GLY A 50 -8.73 9.88 -5.94
N VAL A 51 -9.51 9.79 -4.86
CA VAL A 51 -9.49 8.67 -3.91
C VAL A 51 -10.92 8.23 -3.60
N VAL A 52 -11.19 6.94 -3.77
CA VAL A 52 -12.44 6.30 -3.37
C VAL A 52 -12.14 5.26 -2.29
N ALA A 53 -12.51 5.59 -1.05
CA ALA A 53 -12.44 4.65 0.07
C ALA A 53 -13.72 3.79 0.11
N SER A 54 -13.58 2.47 0.09
CA SER A 54 -14.69 1.52 0.20
C SER A 54 -14.51 0.60 1.42
N PRO A 55 -14.83 1.08 2.64
CA PRO A 55 -14.63 0.31 3.87
C PRO A 55 -15.36 -1.04 3.88
N GLY A 56 -16.57 -1.09 3.31
CA GLY A 56 -17.38 -2.31 3.26
C GLY A 56 -16.75 -3.48 2.51
N VAL A 57 -15.74 -3.22 1.68
CA VAL A 57 -14.99 -4.27 0.94
C VAL A 57 -13.48 -4.20 1.20
N GLY A 58 -13.02 -3.41 2.18
CA GLY A 58 -11.60 -3.34 2.54
C GLY A 58 -10.68 -2.87 1.40
N ARG A 59 -11.15 -1.93 0.56
CA ARG A 59 -10.39 -1.49 -0.62
C ARG A 59 -10.37 0.04 -0.76
N VAL A 60 -9.27 0.54 -1.31
CA VAL A 60 -9.12 1.93 -1.77
C VAL A 60 -8.83 1.89 -3.27
N THR A 61 -9.59 2.67 -4.04
CA THR A 61 -9.27 2.93 -5.44
C THR A 61 -8.65 4.33 -5.54
N LEU A 62 -7.52 4.43 -6.23
CA LEU A 62 -6.82 5.67 -6.53
C LEU A 62 -6.99 5.98 -8.03
N ILE A 63 -7.27 7.23 -8.35
CA ILE A 63 -7.40 7.73 -9.71
C ILE A 63 -6.21 8.65 -9.96
N HIS A 64 -5.43 8.36 -11.00
CA HIS A 64 -4.25 9.13 -11.38
C HIS A 64 -4.58 10.23 -12.39
N ASP A 65 -3.68 11.20 -12.54
CA ASP A 65 -3.79 12.33 -13.47
C ASP A 65 -3.90 11.92 -14.95
N ASP A 66 -3.33 10.77 -15.31
CA ASP A 66 -3.46 10.13 -16.61
C ASP A 66 -4.79 9.37 -16.81
N GLY A 67 -5.64 9.34 -15.78
CA GLY A 67 -6.93 8.65 -15.78
C GLY A 67 -6.85 7.15 -15.45
N HIS A 68 -5.67 6.59 -15.18
CA HIS A 68 -5.54 5.19 -14.77
C HIS A 68 -6.04 4.97 -13.34
N GLU A 69 -6.52 3.75 -13.06
CA GLU A 69 -7.01 3.35 -11.75
C GLU A 69 -6.08 2.32 -11.08
N SER A 70 -5.71 2.59 -9.84
CA SER A 70 -4.96 1.65 -9.00
C SER A 70 -5.80 1.19 -7.81
N LYS A 71 -5.69 -0.09 -7.43
CA LYS A 71 -6.49 -0.68 -6.35
C LYS A 71 -5.60 -1.19 -5.23
N ILE A 72 -5.78 -0.64 -4.04
CA ILE A 72 -5.09 -1.08 -2.83
C ILE A 72 -6.05 -1.93 -2.01
N ALA A 73 -5.74 -3.22 -1.91
CA ALA A 73 -6.39 -4.11 -0.95
C ALA A 73 -5.80 -3.83 0.44
N SER A 74 -6.62 -3.35 1.37
CA SER A 74 -6.17 -3.09 2.72
C SER A 74 -7.32 -3.14 3.71
N PRO A 75 -7.23 -3.95 4.79
CA PRO A 75 -8.29 -4.06 5.77
C PRO A 75 -8.48 -2.76 6.59
N SER A 76 -7.45 -1.92 6.70
CA SER A 76 -7.46 -0.75 7.59
C SER A 76 -7.35 0.59 6.87
N LEU A 77 -6.77 0.63 5.66
CA LEU A 77 -6.56 1.90 4.95
C LEU A 77 -7.89 2.62 4.60
N PRO A 78 -8.95 1.95 4.11
CA PRO A 78 -10.21 2.63 3.80
C PRO A 78 -10.82 3.32 5.03
N TYR A 79 -10.73 2.70 6.20
CA TYR A 79 -11.21 3.27 7.46
C TYR A 79 -10.37 4.48 7.90
N ARG A 80 -9.05 4.43 7.71
CA ARG A 80 -8.16 5.57 8.01
C ARG A 80 -8.42 6.77 7.10
N LEU A 81 -8.82 6.54 5.86
CA LEU A 81 -9.15 7.59 4.89
C LEU A 81 -10.58 8.12 5.04
N SER A 82 -11.49 7.33 5.61
CA SER A 82 -12.84 7.79 5.91
C SER A 82 -12.84 8.71 7.13
N LYS A 83 -13.25 9.97 6.97
CA LYS A 83 -13.66 10.80 8.11
C LYS A 83 -15.13 10.51 8.43
N PRO A 84 -15.49 10.30 9.71
CA PRO A 84 -16.90 10.26 10.11
C PRO A 84 -17.59 11.57 9.71
N VAL A 85 -18.79 11.47 9.14
CA VAL A 85 -19.63 12.66 8.93
C VAL A 85 -20.12 13.13 10.29
N THR A 86 -19.61 14.27 10.74
CA THR A 86 -20.12 14.98 11.90
C THR A 86 -21.21 15.95 11.45
N PHE A 87 -22.46 15.65 11.78
CA PHE A 87 -23.54 16.64 11.75
C PHE A 87 -23.50 17.36 13.11
N GLY A 88 -22.85 18.52 13.16
CA GLY A 88 -22.87 19.36 14.36
C GLY A 88 -24.24 20.03 14.56
N ASN A 89 -24.63 20.24 15.82
CA ASN A 89 -25.74 21.13 16.23
C ASN A 89 -25.45 22.59 15.90
#